data_AF-A0A971Z4G8-F1
#
_entry.id   AF-A0A971Z4G8-F1
#
_cell.length_a   1.000
_cell.length_b   1.000
_cell.length_c   1.000
_cell.angle_alpha   90.00
_cell.angle_beta   90.00
_cell.angle_gamma   90.00
#
_symmetry.space_group_name_H-M   'P 1'
#
loop_
_entity.id
_entity.type
_entity.pdbx_description
1 polymer ?
#
loop_
_entity_poly.entity_id
_entity_poly.type
_entity_poly.pdbx_seq_one_letter_code
_entity_poly.pdbx_strand_id
1 'polypeptide(L)'
;MHELNYATELLGLLIALAVGLIIGFERGWQSQNLDSARHEEIDDQTVTGIRTFGLLGLAGGVVAQLAMLSTGWVLATGVLGISALLIVGYVHSAKATSDLGATTEVAALLAFLLGALAVYGLYLEAVTAAVITAVLLGAKERIHALLRSLSRLELNASLQLLVIVLVILPLLPNQPMGPWDSINPQVIGWLVILIAGISFVGYFAVRLLGDRVGLVLTALLGGLASSTALT
;
A
#
# COMPACT_ATOMS: atom_id res chain seq x y z
N MET A 1 -39.09 -2.03 -18.24
CA MET A 1 -39.38 -2.20 -16.80
C MET A 1 -38.17 -2.91 -16.21
N HIS A 2 -37.30 -2.18 -15.51
CA HIS A 2 -36.20 -2.78 -14.74
C HIS A 2 -36.85 -3.55 -13.59
N GLU A 3 -36.74 -4.87 -13.56
CA GLU A 3 -36.96 -5.59 -12.30
C GLU A 3 -35.85 -5.14 -11.35
N LEU A 4 -36.21 -4.26 -10.41
CA LEU A 4 -35.35 -3.84 -9.32
C LEU A 4 -35.00 -5.09 -8.53
N ASN A 5 -33.81 -5.63 -8.75
CA ASN A 5 -33.31 -6.74 -7.99
C ASN A 5 -32.82 -6.19 -6.64
N TYR A 6 -33.78 -5.91 -5.75
CA TYR A 6 -33.54 -5.28 -4.45
C TYR A 6 -32.43 -5.97 -3.65
N ALA A 7 -32.27 -7.29 -3.83
CA ALA A 7 -31.22 -8.06 -3.19
C ALA A 7 -29.81 -7.60 -3.62
N THR A 8 -29.59 -7.32 -4.91
CA THR A 8 -28.27 -6.88 -5.41
C THR A 8 -27.98 -5.43 -5.06
N GLU A 9 -29.00 -4.56 -5.10
CA GLU A 9 -28.84 -3.14 -4.73
C GLU A 9 -28.51 -2.99 -3.23
N LEU A 10 -29.25 -3.71 -2.37
CA LEU A 10 -29.01 -3.70 -0.94
C LEU A 10 -27.65 -4.32 -0.59
N LEU A 11 -27.27 -5.39 -1.28
CA LEU A 11 -25.95 -6.00 -1.14
C LEU A 11 -24.83 -5.04 -1.52
N GLY A 12 -24.97 -4.29 -2.63
CA GLY A 12 -24.00 -3.27 -3.04
C GLY A 12 -23.81 -2.18 -1.99
N LEU A 13 -24.89 -1.69 -1.39
CA LEU A 13 -24.84 -0.69 -0.31
C LEU A 13 -24.24 -1.25 0.99
N LEU A 14 -24.55 -2.50 1.35
CA LEU A 14 -23.94 -3.17 2.50
C LEU A 14 -22.44 -3.35 2.31
N ILE A 15 -22.00 -3.74 1.11
CA ILE A 15 -20.58 -3.84 0.78
C ILE A 15 -19.92 -2.47 0.79
N ALA A 16 -20.59 -1.43 0.28
CA ALA A 16 -20.08 -0.07 0.32
C ALA A 16 -19.82 0.42 1.77
N LEU A 17 -20.74 0.12 2.69
CA LEU A 17 -20.55 0.34 4.12
C LEU A 17 -19.37 -0.46 4.67
N ALA A 18 -19.32 -1.77 4.38
CA ALA A 18 -18.28 -2.66 4.88
C ALA A 18 -16.88 -2.22 4.42
N VAL A 19 -16.73 -1.84 3.15
CA VAL A 19 -15.50 -1.27 2.58
C VAL A 19 -15.06 -0.02 3.34
N GLY A 20 -15.99 0.90 3.58
CA GLY A 20 -15.72 2.08 4.39
C GLY A 20 -15.28 1.72 5.81
N LEU A 21 -15.95 0.77 6.46
CA LEU A 21 -15.60 0.32 7.81
C LEU A 21 -14.23 -0.37 7.86
N ILE A 22 -13.85 -1.17 6.86
CA ILE A 22 -12.53 -1.82 6.78
C ILE A 22 -11.42 -0.77 6.80
N ILE A 23 -11.53 0.27 5.98
CA ILE A 23 -10.55 1.36 5.94
C ILE A 23 -10.60 2.18 7.24
N GLY A 24 -11.82 2.44 7.73
CA GLY A 24 -12.06 3.16 8.97
C GLY A 24 -11.49 2.50 10.22
N PHE A 25 -11.45 1.16 10.26
CA PHE A 25 -10.91 0.38 11.37
C PHE A 25 -9.42 0.67 11.59
N GLU A 26 -8.61 0.60 10.54
CA GLU A 26 -7.19 0.95 10.61
C GLU A 26 -6.97 2.41 11.03
N ARG A 27 -7.82 3.33 10.55
CA ARG A 27 -7.74 4.74 10.92
C ARG A 27 -8.13 5.01 12.37
N GLY A 28 -9.20 4.39 12.87
CA GLY A 28 -9.62 4.50 14.26
C GLY A 28 -8.67 3.83 15.25
N TRP A 29 -7.91 2.83 14.80
CA TRP A 29 -6.84 2.22 15.61
C TRP A 29 -5.61 3.13 15.70
N GLN A 30 -5.20 3.76 14.58
CA GLN A 30 -4.00 4.58 14.56
C GLN A 30 -4.11 5.88 15.38
N SER A 31 -5.31 6.48 15.47
CA SER A 31 -5.52 7.65 16.34
C SER A 31 -5.32 7.33 17.82
N GLN A 32 -5.68 6.12 18.27
CA GLN A 32 -5.51 5.68 19.67
C GLN A 32 -4.03 5.60 20.09
N ASN A 33 -3.15 5.15 19.20
CA ASN A 33 -1.72 5.05 19.48
C ASN A 33 -1.03 6.43 19.56
N LEU A 34 -1.54 7.43 18.85
CA LEU A 34 -0.97 8.79 18.84
C LEU A 34 -1.47 9.65 20.00
N ASP A 35 -2.74 9.51 20.40
CA ASP A 35 -3.36 10.29 21.48
C ASP A 35 -2.95 9.82 22.89
N SER A 36 -2.31 8.65 23.03
CA SER A 36 -1.73 8.22 24.32
C SER A 36 -0.58 9.11 24.81
N ALA A 37 -0.06 10.04 23.99
CA ALA A 37 1.05 10.93 24.33
C ALA A 37 0.63 12.39 24.65
N ARG A 38 -0.64 12.78 24.48
CA ARG A 38 -1.11 14.15 24.78
C ARG A 38 -2.39 14.05 25.63
N HIS A 39 -2.28 14.54 26.86
CA HIS A 39 -3.32 14.55 27.88
C HIS A 39 -4.68 15.11 27.38
N GLU A 40 -5.74 14.55 27.98
CA GLU A 40 -6.99 15.18 28.42
C GLU A 40 -7.52 16.34 27.56
N GLU A 41 -8.49 16.08 26.67
CA GLU A 41 -9.77 16.84 26.63
C GLU A 41 -10.74 16.51 25.45
N ILE A 42 -10.64 15.40 24.72
CA ILE A 42 -11.64 15.12 23.65
C ILE A 42 -12.09 13.65 23.60
N ASP A 43 -13.00 13.30 24.52
CA ASP A 43 -13.68 11.99 24.63
C ASP A 43 -14.68 11.68 23.50
N ASP A 44 -14.50 12.25 22.29
CA ASP A 44 -15.39 11.99 21.15
C ASP A 44 -14.66 11.87 19.78
N GLN A 45 -13.34 12.13 19.74
CA GLN A 45 -12.56 12.00 18.50
C GLN A 45 -12.10 10.57 18.20
N THR A 46 -12.06 9.70 19.21
CA THR A 46 -11.58 8.30 19.11
C THR A 46 -12.54 7.37 18.36
N VAL A 47 -13.84 7.68 18.33
CA VAL A 47 -14.87 6.89 17.61
C VAL A 47 -15.19 7.49 16.21
N THR A 48 -14.55 8.61 15.86
CA THR A 48 -14.87 9.37 14.65
C THR A 48 -14.39 8.65 13.38
N GLY A 49 -13.19 8.06 13.36
CA GLY A 49 -12.60 7.47 12.15
C GLY A 49 -13.43 6.33 11.54
N ILE A 50 -13.84 5.34 12.35
CA ILE A 50 -14.57 4.16 11.85
C ILE A 50 -15.92 4.58 11.26
N ARG A 51 -16.66 5.44 11.97
CA ARG A 51 -17.97 5.93 11.54
C ARG A 51 -17.85 6.81 10.29
N THR A 52 -16.90 7.74 10.26
CA THR A 52 -16.71 8.65 9.12
C THR A 52 -16.38 7.88 7.85
N PHE A 53 -15.45 6.92 7.89
CA PHE A 53 -15.10 6.14 6.70
C PHE A 53 -16.23 5.19 6.27
N GLY A 54 -16.94 4.58 7.22
CA GLY A 54 -18.15 3.79 6.93
C GLY A 54 -19.24 4.63 6.23
N LEU A 55 -19.48 5.86 6.72
CA LEU A 55 -20.42 6.80 6.12
C LEU A 55 -19.95 7.31 4.76
N LEU A 56 -18.65 7.52 4.54
CA LEU A 56 -18.09 7.88 3.24
C LEU A 56 -18.27 6.76 2.21
N GLY A 57 -18.00 5.51 2.61
CA GLY A 57 -18.26 4.34 1.77
C GLY A 57 -19.73 4.23 1.39
N LEU A 58 -20.64 4.34 2.36
CA LEU A 58 -22.07 4.42 2.11
C LEU A 58 -22.47 5.57 1.18
N ALA A 59 -21.96 6.78 1.43
CA ALA A 59 -22.24 7.95 0.61
C ALA A 59 -21.82 7.70 -0.85
N GLY A 60 -20.68 7.05 -1.07
CA GLY A 60 -20.23 6.61 -2.39
C GLY A 60 -21.22 5.67 -3.06
N GLY A 61 -21.67 4.63 -2.34
CA GLY A 61 -22.67 3.69 -2.83
C GLY A 61 -24.00 4.37 -3.16
N VAL A 62 -24.49 5.25 -2.29
CA VAL A 62 -25.74 6.01 -2.52
C VAL A 62 -25.62 6.93 -3.74
N VAL A 63 -24.50 7.63 -3.89
CA VAL A 63 -24.25 8.49 -5.06
C VAL A 63 -24.20 7.64 -6.35
N ALA A 64 -23.57 6.47 -6.32
CA ALA A 64 -23.54 5.57 -7.46
C ALA A 64 -24.94 5.06 -7.83
N GLN A 65 -25.75 4.66 -6.83
CA GLN A 65 -27.13 4.25 -7.04
C GLN A 65 -27.95 5.38 -7.67
N LEU A 66 -27.82 6.60 -7.16
CA LEU A 66 -28.47 7.79 -7.74
C LEU A 66 -28.00 8.07 -9.17
N ALA A 67 -26.70 7.87 -9.47
CA ALA A 67 -26.15 8.04 -10.81
C ALA A 67 -26.71 7.02 -11.81
N MET A 68 -26.96 5.78 -11.38
CA MET A 68 -27.62 4.75 -12.20
C MET A 68 -29.08 5.09 -12.53
N LEU A 69 -29.78 5.76 -11.61
CA LEU A 69 -31.17 6.17 -11.80
C LEU A 69 -31.34 7.49 -12.58
N SER A 70 -30.26 8.23 -12.79
CA SER A 70 -30.30 9.57 -13.38
C SER A 70 -29.33 9.72 -14.57
N THR A 71 -28.38 10.64 -14.48
CA THR A 71 -27.35 10.89 -15.50
C THR A 71 -25.98 10.73 -14.86
N GLY A 72 -24.98 10.25 -15.62
CA GLY A 72 -23.63 9.96 -15.11
C GLY A 72 -22.91 11.15 -14.43
N TRP A 73 -23.40 12.38 -14.59
CA TRP A 73 -22.90 13.57 -13.92
C TRP A 73 -23.05 13.54 -12.38
N VAL A 74 -24.01 12.78 -11.84
CA VAL A 74 -24.22 12.70 -10.38
C VAL A 74 -23.02 12.12 -9.64
N LEU A 75 -22.32 11.17 -10.25
CA LEU A 75 -21.09 10.64 -9.65
C LEU A 75 -19.99 11.71 -9.63
N ALA A 76 -19.83 12.46 -10.73
CA ALA A 76 -18.84 13.53 -10.81
C ALA A 76 -19.11 14.63 -9.77
N THR A 77 -20.37 15.03 -9.58
CA THR A 77 -20.73 16.02 -8.56
C THR A 77 -20.53 15.49 -7.14
N GLY A 78 -20.82 14.21 -6.89
CA GLY A 78 -20.54 13.56 -5.61
C GLY A 78 -19.05 13.52 -5.28
N VAL A 79 -18.19 13.16 -6.25
CA VAL A 79 -16.73 13.19 -6.10
C VAL A 79 -16.27 14.62 -5.78
N LEU A 80 -16.71 15.62 -6.55
CA LEU A 80 -16.35 17.01 -6.30
C LEU A 80 -16.80 17.50 -4.92
N GLY A 81 -18.01 17.14 -4.49
CA GLY A 81 -18.55 17.50 -3.18
C GLY A 81 -17.74 16.90 -2.03
N ILE A 82 -17.42 15.61 -2.10
CA ILE A 82 -16.59 14.94 -1.09
C ILE A 82 -15.16 15.48 -1.11
N SER A 83 -14.55 15.66 -2.29
CA SER A 83 -13.23 16.27 -2.39
C SER A 83 -13.20 17.67 -1.76
N ALA A 84 -14.22 18.50 -1.99
CA ALA A 84 -14.31 19.82 -1.36
C ALA A 84 -14.40 19.72 0.17
N LEU A 85 -15.23 18.82 0.70
CA LEU A 85 -15.36 18.59 2.14
C LEU A 85 -14.03 18.11 2.75
N LEU A 86 -13.33 17.19 2.08
CA LEU A 86 -12.02 16.70 2.51
C LEU A 86 -10.94 17.79 2.48
N ILE A 87 -10.95 18.66 1.46
CA ILE A 87 -10.02 19.80 1.38
C ILE A 87 -10.28 20.77 2.53
N VAL A 88 -11.55 21.09 2.82
CA VAL A 88 -11.90 21.97 3.96
C VAL A 88 -11.43 21.35 5.28
N GLY A 89 -11.68 20.05 5.48
CA GLY A 89 -11.18 19.31 6.63
C GLY A 89 -9.66 19.37 6.74
N TYR A 90 -8.95 19.06 5.65
CA TYR A 90 -7.49 19.11 5.59
C TYR A 90 -6.95 20.50 5.94
N VAL A 91 -7.50 21.56 5.34
CA VAL A 91 -7.05 22.94 5.62
C VAL A 91 -7.29 23.33 7.07
N HIS A 92 -8.39 22.87 7.68
CA HIS A 92 -8.69 23.14 9.08
C HIS A 92 -7.73 22.40 10.01
N SER A 93 -7.53 21.10 9.79
CA SER A 93 -6.59 20.26 10.54
C SER A 93 -5.13 20.72 10.35
N ALA A 94 -4.79 21.19 9.15
CA ALA A 94 -3.45 21.64 8.81
C ALA A 94 -2.98 22.86 9.58
N LYS A 95 -3.93 23.75 9.85
CA LYS A 95 -3.66 24.95 10.65
C LYS A 95 -3.54 24.64 12.14
N ALA A 96 -4.12 23.53 12.60
CA ALA A 96 -4.15 23.16 14.01
C ALA A 96 -2.95 22.29 14.44
N THR A 97 -2.47 21.39 13.58
CA THR A 97 -1.41 20.43 13.91
C THR A 97 -0.43 20.29 12.75
N SER A 98 0.87 20.52 12.98
CA SER A 98 1.95 20.37 11.96
C SER A 98 2.21 18.92 11.50
N ASP A 99 1.34 17.97 11.86
CA ASP A 99 1.44 16.57 11.48
C ASP A 99 0.28 16.21 10.55
N LEU A 100 0.46 16.53 9.26
CA LEU A 100 -0.55 16.44 8.22
C LEU A 100 -0.29 15.24 7.32
N GLY A 101 -0.99 14.15 7.58
CA GLY A 101 -1.00 13.02 6.67
C GLY A 101 -2.02 13.22 5.56
N ALA A 102 -1.63 13.81 4.41
CA ALA A 102 -2.46 13.86 3.18
C ALA A 102 -3.01 12.48 2.74
N THR A 103 -2.43 11.41 3.27
CA THR A 103 -2.88 10.03 3.06
C THR A 103 -4.21 9.70 3.73
N THR A 104 -4.66 10.47 4.71
CA THR A 104 -5.96 10.28 5.36
C THR A 104 -7.09 10.72 4.45
N GLU A 105 -6.94 11.87 3.80
CA GLU A 105 -7.87 12.43 2.83
C GLU A 105 -7.95 11.55 1.59
N VAL A 106 -6.80 11.08 1.11
CA VAL A 106 -6.76 10.13 -0.01
C VAL A 106 -7.49 8.84 0.36
N ALA A 107 -7.28 8.30 1.56
CA ALA A 107 -8.00 7.11 2.02
C ALA A 107 -9.51 7.35 2.15
N ALA A 108 -9.92 8.54 2.60
CA ALA A 108 -11.32 8.92 2.72
C ALA A 108 -12.00 9.02 1.35
N LEU A 109 -11.30 9.59 0.37
CA LEU A 109 -11.75 9.63 -1.02
C LEU A 109 -11.82 8.22 -1.63
N LEU A 110 -10.84 7.36 -1.34
CA LEU A 110 -10.86 5.96 -1.77
C LEU A 110 -12.04 5.20 -1.16
N ALA A 111 -12.35 5.38 0.12
CA ALA A 111 -13.51 4.76 0.74
C ALA A 111 -14.81 5.11 0.00
N PHE A 112 -14.99 6.39 -0.34
CA PHE A 112 -16.12 6.84 -1.17
C PHE A 112 -16.13 6.19 -2.56
N LEU A 113 -15.01 6.23 -3.29
CA LEU A 113 -14.93 5.68 -4.65
C LEU A 113 -15.14 4.16 -4.67
N LEU A 114 -14.58 3.42 -3.72
CA LEU A 114 -14.75 1.98 -3.61
C LEU A 114 -16.18 1.60 -3.20
N GLY A 115 -16.83 2.43 -2.37
CA GLY A 115 -18.26 2.30 -2.08
C GLY A 115 -19.14 2.48 -3.31
N ALA A 116 -18.82 3.45 -4.16
CA ALA A 116 -19.47 3.62 -5.46
C ALA A 116 -19.23 2.41 -6.39
N LEU A 117 -18.00 1.90 -6.42
CA LEU A 117 -17.59 0.76 -7.24
C LEU A 117 -18.30 -0.55 -6.83
N ALA A 118 -18.58 -0.72 -5.53
CA ALA A 118 -19.38 -1.83 -5.04
C ALA A 118 -20.80 -1.83 -5.63
N VAL A 119 -21.45 -0.67 -5.76
CA VAL A 119 -22.81 -0.56 -6.32
C VAL A 119 -22.84 -0.82 -7.84
N TYR A 120 -21.75 -0.55 -8.56
CA TYR A 120 -21.60 -0.97 -9.96
C TYR A 120 -21.40 -2.48 -10.16
N GLY A 121 -21.46 -3.29 -9.09
CA GLY A 121 -21.37 -4.75 -9.15
C GLY A 121 -19.96 -5.31 -9.06
N LEU A 122 -18.93 -4.45 -8.95
CA LEU A 122 -17.52 -4.85 -8.85
C LEU A 122 -17.13 -5.14 -7.39
N TYR A 123 -17.88 -6.03 -6.73
CA TYR A 123 -17.76 -6.29 -5.30
C TYR A 123 -16.36 -6.76 -4.89
N LEU A 124 -15.78 -7.70 -5.64
CA LEU A 124 -14.46 -8.26 -5.34
C LEU A 124 -13.37 -7.18 -5.44
N GLU A 125 -13.42 -6.37 -6.49
CA GLU A 125 -12.46 -5.27 -6.69
C GLU A 125 -12.57 -4.23 -5.57
N ALA A 126 -13.78 -3.84 -5.19
CA ALA A 126 -14.02 -2.89 -4.10
C ALA A 126 -13.45 -3.40 -2.76
N VAL A 127 -13.76 -4.65 -2.39
CA VAL A 127 -13.30 -5.25 -1.12
C VAL A 127 -11.79 -5.48 -1.15
N THR A 128 -11.24 -6.03 -2.22
CA THR A 128 -9.80 -6.26 -2.34
C THR A 128 -9.01 -4.95 -2.27
N ALA A 129 -9.44 -3.91 -2.99
CA ALA A 129 -8.81 -2.60 -2.92
C ALA A 129 -8.94 -1.97 -1.52
N ALA A 130 -10.07 -2.15 -0.83
CA ALA A 130 -10.27 -1.67 0.53
C ALA A 130 -9.31 -2.34 1.52
N VAL A 131 -9.17 -3.67 1.44
CA VAL A 131 -8.25 -4.44 2.28
C VAL A 131 -6.80 -4.06 2.00
N ILE A 132 -6.40 -3.95 0.72
CA ILE A 132 -5.04 -3.50 0.37
C ILE A 132 -4.76 -2.10 0.91
N THR A 133 -5.74 -1.19 0.78
CA THR A 133 -5.63 0.18 1.32
C THR A 133 -5.46 0.15 2.84
N ALA A 134 -6.29 -0.62 3.55
CA ALA A 134 -6.21 -0.78 4.99
C ALA A 134 -4.84 -1.33 5.43
N VAL A 135 -4.36 -2.40 4.81
CA VAL A 135 -3.03 -2.99 5.10
C VAL A 135 -1.89 -1.99 4.85
N LEU A 136 -1.95 -1.25 3.74
CA LEU A 136 -0.94 -0.24 3.41
C LEU A 136 -0.91 0.89 4.45
N LEU A 137 -2.09 1.32 4.90
CA LEU A 137 -2.25 2.32 5.95
C LEU A 137 -1.70 1.85 7.29
N GLY A 138 -2.04 0.64 7.72
CA GLY A 138 -1.55 0.04 8.97
C GLY A 138 -0.03 -0.20 8.96
N ALA A 139 0.57 -0.40 7.78
CA ALA A 139 2.02 -0.56 7.64
C ALA A 139 2.83 0.75 7.73
N LYS A 140 2.19 1.93 7.79
CA LYS A 140 2.86 3.25 7.72
C LYS A 140 4.06 3.36 8.66
N GLU A 141 3.90 3.02 9.94
CA GLU A 141 4.95 3.17 10.95
C GLU A 141 6.12 2.21 10.71
N ARG A 142 5.82 0.95 10.36
CA ARG A 142 6.84 -0.05 10.03
C ARG A 142 7.64 0.37 8.81
N ILE A 143 6.97 0.88 7.77
CA ILE A 143 7.61 1.39 6.56
C ILE A 143 8.53 2.57 6.91
N HIS A 144 8.06 3.53 7.71
CA HIS A 144 8.89 4.67 8.10
C HIS A 144 10.06 4.27 9.00
N ALA A 145 9.86 3.32 9.93
CA ALA A 145 10.92 2.81 10.78
C ALA A 145 12.00 2.08 9.98
N LEU A 146 11.59 1.24 9.02
CA LEU A 146 12.49 0.60 8.06
C LEU A 146 13.23 1.65 7.23
N LEU A 147 12.54 2.66 6.71
CA LEU A 147 13.16 3.69 5.89
C LEU A 147 14.17 4.54 6.68
N ARG A 148 13.90 4.81 7.97
CA ARG A 148 14.83 5.49 8.88
C ARG A 148 16.05 4.64 9.26
N SER A 149 15.93 3.31 9.26
CA SER A 149 17.05 2.43 9.57
C SER A 149 17.97 2.24 8.37
N LEU A 150 17.52 2.50 7.13
CA LEU A 150 18.37 2.39 5.93
C LEU A 150 19.36 3.55 5.82
N SER A 151 20.61 3.24 5.47
CA SER A 151 21.59 4.26 5.08
C SER A 151 21.31 4.78 3.66
N ARG A 152 21.78 6.00 3.35
CA ARG A 152 21.64 6.57 1.98
C ARG A 152 22.23 5.66 0.90
N LEU A 153 23.34 4.99 1.22
CA LEU A 153 24.00 4.07 0.29
C LEU A 153 23.12 2.85 -0.01
N GLU A 154 22.54 2.25 1.02
CA GLU A 154 21.62 1.11 0.88
C GLU A 154 20.35 1.47 0.15
N LEU A 155 19.79 2.66 0.43
CA LEU A 155 18.61 3.15 -0.24
C LEU A 155 18.89 3.34 -1.75
N ASN A 156 20.03 3.94 -2.10
CA ASN A 156 20.46 4.07 -3.50
C ASN A 156 20.68 2.71 -4.16
N ALA A 157 21.33 1.76 -3.47
CA ALA A 157 21.54 0.41 -4.00
C ALA A 157 20.21 -0.34 -4.22
N SER A 158 19.27 -0.21 -3.28
CA SER A 158 17.91 -0.79 -3.37
C SER A 158 17.15 -0.20 -4.55
N LEU A 159 17.16 1.13 -4.70
CA LEU A 159 16.52 1.82 -5.81
C LEU A 159 17.16 1.47 -7.15
N GLN A 160 18.48 1.37 -7.22
CA GLN A 160 19.18 0.98 -8.44
C GLN A 160 18.82 -0.45 -8.85
N LEU A 161 18.78 -1.39 -7.90
CA LEU A 161 18.32 -2.76 -8.16
C LEU A 161 16.86 -2.78 -8.63
N LEU A 162 15.99 -1.97 -8.01
CA LEU A 162 14.58 -1.84 -8.40
C LEU A 162 14.43 -1.29 -9.83
N VAL A 163 15.21 -0.28 -10.20
CA VAL A 163 15.23 0.28 -11.57
C VAL A 163 15.72 -0.77 -12.56
N ILE A 164 16.74 -1.54 -12.23
CA ILE A 164 17.23 -2.62 -13.11
C ILE A 164 16.13 -3.67 -13.35
N VAL A 165 15.45 -4.11 -12.29
CA VAL A 165 14.44 -5.18 -12.37
C VAL A 165 13.12 -4.70 -13.00
N LEU A 166 12.59 -3.56 -12.57
CA LEU A 166 11.26 -3.09 -12.97
C LEU A 166 11.26 -2.21 -14.23
N VAL A 167 12.38 -1.59 -14.56
CA VAL A 167 12.47 -0.69 -15.73
C VAL A 167 13.38 -1.30 -16.79
N ILE A 168 14.65 -1.56 -16.46
CA ILE A 168 15.64 -1.95 -17.48
C ILE A 168 15.35 -3.36 -18.04
N LEU A 169 15.13 -4.36 -17.18
CA LEU A 169 14.90 -5.74 -17.60
C LEU A 169 13.71 -5.92 -18.57
N PRO A 170 12.50 -5.38 -18.31
CA PRO A 170 11.39 -5.51 -19.25
C PRO A 170 11.61 -4.73 -20.56
N LEU A 171 12.48 -3.71 -20.54
CA LEU A 171 12.87 -2.95 -21.73
C LEU A 171 13.91 -3.67 -22.58
N LEU A 172 14.60 -4.69 -22.07
CA LEU A 172 15.61 -5.43 -22.82
C LEU A 172 14.97 -6.34 -23.87
N PRO A 173 15.44 -6.29 -25.14
CA PRO A 173 14.89 -7.11 -26.20
C PRO A 173 15.23 -8.59 -25.97
N ASN A 174 14.22 -9.46 -26.03
CA ASN A 174 14.38 -10.90 -25.87
C ASN A 174 14.74 -11.58 -27.20
N GLN A 175 15.86 -11.19 -27.78
CA GLN A 175 16.35 -11.80 -29.01
C GLN A 175 17.88 -11.93 -28.94
N PRO A 176 18.44 -13.02 -29.49
CA PRO A 176 19.87 -13.11 -29.66
C PRO A 176 20.37 -11.95 -30.53
N MET A 177 21.51 -11.40 -30.13
CA MET A 177 22.20 -10.28 -30.77
C MET A 177 23.71 -10.59 -30.81
N GLY A 178 24.43 -9.84 -31.65
CA GLY A 178 25.89 -9.93 -31.76
C GLY A 178 26.38 -10.95 -32.80
N PRO A 179 27.71 -11.09 -32.96
CA PRO A 179 28.28 -12.05 -33.91
C PRO A 179 27.81 -13.48 -33.58
N TRP A 180 27.27 -14.17 -34.58
CA TRP A 180 26.68 -15.51 -34.48
C TRP A 180 25.49 -15.66 -33.52
N ASP A 181 24.72 -14.60 -33.24
CA ASP A 181 23.51 -14.68 -32.39
C ASP A 181 23.77 -15.25 -30.98
N SER A 182 24.98 -15.02 -30.46
CA SER A 182 25.46 -15.66 -29.23
C SER A 182 25.05 -14.94 -27.94
N ILE A 183 24.57 -13.69 -28.01
CA ILE A 183 24.34 -12.84 -26.84
C ILE A 183 22.86 -12.46 -26.75
N ASN A 184 22.13 -12.97 -25.75
CA ASN A 184 20.77 -12.52 -25.45
C ASN A 184 20.78 -11.48 -24.30
N PRO A 185 20.43 -10.21 -24.55
CA PRO A 185 20.46 -9.16 -23.54
C PRO A 185 19.56 -9.44 -22.33
N GLN A 186 18.38 -10.04 -22.54
CA GLN A 186 17.46 -10.36 -21.45
C GLN A 186 18.02 -11.46 -20.54
N VAL A 187 18.69 -12.47 -21.11
CA VAL A 187 19.36 -13.53 -20.34
C VAL A 187 20.51 -12.96 -19.50
N ILE A 188 21.29 -12.04 -20.06
CA ILE A 188 22.33 -11.33 -19.31
C ILE A 188 21.71 -10.48 -18.20
N GLY A 189 20.60 -9.80 -18.49
CA GLY A 189 19.85 -9.04 -17.48
C GLY A 189 19.44 -9.90 -16.29
N TRP A 190 18.92 -11.11 -16.53
CA TRP A 190 18.61 -12.08 -15.48
C TRP A 190 19.84 -12.51 -14.69
N LEU A 191 20.98 -12.77 -15.34
CA LEU A 191 22.24 -13.11 -14.67
C LEU A 191 22.70 -11.97 -13.75
N VAL A 192 22.67 -10.73 -14.23
CA VAL A 192 23.04 -9.53 -13.44
C VAL A 192 22.13 -9.39 -12.22
N ILE A 193 20.82 -9.58 -12.39
CA ILE A 193 19.86 -9.54 -11.28
C ILE A 193 20.11 -10.65 -10.28
N LEU A 194 20.46 -11.85 -10.73
CA LEU A 194 20.75 -12.98 -9.85
C LEU A 194 21.98 -12.69 -8.98
N ILE A 195 23.08 -12.23 -9.60
CA ILE A 195 24.31 -11.91 -8.87
C ILE A 195 24.08 -10.74 -7.91
N ALA A 196 23.51 -9.64 -8.40
CA ALA A 196 23.24 -8.45 -7.59
C ALA A 196 22.24 -8.74 -6.46
N GLY A 197 21.20 -9.54 -6.74
CA GLY A 197 20.20 -9.96 -5.77
C GLY A 197 20.79 -10.82 -4.66
N ILE A 198 21.63 -11.80 -4.99
CA ILE A 198 22.34 -12.62 -3.97
C ILE A 198 23.25 -11.74 -3.11
N SER A 199 24.02 -10.83 -3.73
CA SER A 199 24.88 -9.89 -2.98
C SER A 199 24.07 -8.96 -2.08
N PHE A 200 22.95 -8.44 -2.57
CA PHE A 200 22.06 -7.56 -1.81
C PHE A 200 21.42 -8.28 -0.63
N VAL A 201 20.87 -9.48 -0.84
CA VAL A 201 20.32 -10.33 0.23
C VAL A 201 21.40 -10.71 1.23
N GLY A 202 22.59 -11.08 0.77
CA GLY A 202 23.73 -11.40 1.64
C GLY A 202 24.14 -10.23 2.53
N TYR A 203 24.20 -9.02 1.96
CA TYR A 203 24.46 -7.80 2.71
C TYR A 203 23.40 -7.58 3.80
N PHE A 204 22.11 -7.67 3.46
CA PHE A 204 21.03 -7.49 4.43
C PHE A 204 20.97 -8.59 5.49
N ALA A 205 21.30 -9.83 5.14
CA ALA A 205 21.41 -10.94 6.08
C ALA A 205 22.46 -10.64 7.15
N VAL A 206 23.69 -10.28 6.75
CA VAL A 206 24.76 -9.91 7.70
C VAL A 206 24.35 -8.72 8.56
N ARG A 207 23.72 -7.72 7.95
CA ARG A 207 23.28 -6.51 8.65
C ARG A 207 22.22 -6.78 9.72
N LEU A 208 21.26 -7.66 9.46
CA LEU A 208 20.17 -8.01 10.39
C LEU A 208 20.63 -8.97 11.48
N LEU A 209 21.45 -9.95 11.13
CA LEU A 209 21.95 -10.99 12.05
C LEU A 209 23.14 -10.50 12.91
N GLY A 210 23.74 -9.37 12.54
CA GLY A 210 24.91 -8.79 13.20
C GLY A 210 26.19 -9.60 12.96
N ASP A 211 27.33 -8.96 13.23
CA ASP A 211 28.67 -9.53 12.97
C ASP A 211 28.93 -10.89 13.63
N ARG A 212 28.17 -11.24 14.68
CA ARG A 212 28.30 -12.52 15.40
C ARG A 212 27.92 -13.73 14.53
N VAL A 213 26.95 -13.61 13.63
CA VAL A 213 26.56 -14.74 12.77
C VAL A 213 27.51 -14.91 11.59
N GLY A 214 28.06 -13.81 11.07
CA GLY A 214 29.09 -13.87 10.03
C GLY A 214 30.33 -14.64 10.49
N LEU A 215 30.76 -14.45 11.75
CA LEU A 215 31.87 -15.22 12.33
C LEU A 215 31.54 -16.71 12.47
N VAL A 216 30.33 -17.05 12.91
CA VAL A 216 29.90 -18.46 13.10
C VAL A 216 29.76 -19.18 11.75
N LEU A 217 29.20 -18.52 10.73
CA LEU A 217 29.07 -19.09 9.39
C LEU A 217 30.43 -19.27 8.72
N THR A 218 31.32 -18.30 8.86
CA THR A 218 32.71 -18.38 8.35
C THR A 218 33.50 -19.48 9.08
N ALA A 219 33.32 -19.62 10.40
CA ALA A 219 33.94 -20.69 11.17
C ALA A 219 33.41 -22.08 10.78
N LEU A 220 32.11 -22.22 10.51
CA LEU A 220 31.51 -23.48 10.04
C LEU A 220 32.01 -23.86 8.65
N LEU A 221 31.98 -22.95 7.69
CA LEU A 221 32.45 -23.21 6.32
C LEU A 221 33.97 -23.43 6.28
N GLY A 222 34.74 -22.66 7.05
CA GLY A 222 36.18 -22.87 7.22
C GLY A 222 36.51 -24.21 7.89
N GLY A 223 35.71 -24.65 8.87
CA GLY A 223 35.84 -25.96 9.49
C GLY A 223 35.54 -27.11 8.53
N LEU A 224 34.52 -26.98 7.69
CA LEU A 224 34.17 -27.98 6.66
C LEU A 224 35.23 -28.08 5.55
N ALA A 225 35.79 -26.94 5.12
CA ALA A 225 36.91 -26.91 4.16
C ALA A 225 38.23 -27.46 4.77
N SER A 226 38.42 -27.34 6.08
CA SER A 226 39.59 -27.87 6.79
C SER A 226 39.59 -29.41 6.84
N SER A 227 38.42 -30.06 6.90
CA SER A 227 38.33 -31.53 6.81
C SER A 227 38.81 -32.09 5.47
N THR A 228 38.77 -31.31 4.39
CA THR A 228 39.35 -31.71 3.09
C THR A 228 40.86 -31.45 2.98
N ALA A 229 41.48 -30.75 3.93
CA ALA A 229 42.93 -30.55 3.99
C ALA A 229 43.66 -31.59 4.84
N LEU A 230 42.92 -32.49 5.53
CA LEU A 230 43.47 -33.52 6.42
C LEU A 230 43.41 -34.95 5.83
N THR A 231 43.11 -35.09 4.53
CA THR A 231 43.23 -36.34 3.75
C THR A 231 44.11 -36.11 2.54
#